data_AF-A0A4Q3FRC4-F1
#
_entry.id   AF-A0A4Q3FRC4-F1
#
_cell.length_a   1.000
_cell.length_b   1.000
_cell.length_c   1.000
_cell.angle_alpha   90.00
_cell.angle_beta   90.00
_cell.angle_gamma   90.00
#
_symmetry.space_group_name_H-M   'P 1'
#
loop_
_entity.id
_entity.type
_entity.pdbx_description
1 polymer ?
#
loop_
_entity_poly.entity_id
_entity_poly.type
_entity_poly.pdbx_seq_one_letter_code
_entity_poly.pdbx_strand_id
1 'polypeptide(L)'
;MSIKTVFAFMFLLLISGVAMAAEIHINQFILKENPFAKDEVAIVATDSAGTIQEKINGLFNFTINGFQEDLKFENGTAFYHHKLDKSSFLYLKHKDEFSSHANLFYIFKHDSKLDPYKISWKLLVAIPIILILLGYLFKRFLIIAVVLFIFFSYFNYHGGMSLSTFFETIFDGLKHVF
;
A
#
# COMPACT_ATOMS: atom_id res chain seq x y z
N MET A 1 38.45 -57.41 -0.73
CA MET A 1 37.03 -57.01 -0.64
C MET A 1 36.23 -57.89 -1.57
N SER A 2 35.19 -58.58 -1.09
CA SER A 2 34.43 -59.53 -1.93
C SER A 2 33.62 -58.79 -2.99
N ILE A 3 33.48 -59.37 -4.19
CA ILE A 3 32.74 -58.76 -5.30
C ILE A 3 31.27 -58.46 -4.93
N LYS A 4 30.72 -59.23 -3.97
CA LYS A 4 29.39 -59.02 -3.40
C LYS A 4 29.31 -57.74 -2.57
N THR A 5 30.39 -57.39 -1.87
CA THR A 5 30.48 -56.17 -1.06
C THR A 5 30.54 -54.93 -1.95
N VAL A 6 31.24 -55.03 -3.09
CA VAL A 6 31.30 -53.96 -4.10
C VAL A 6 29.93 -53.73 -4.74
N PHE A 7 29.23 -54.81 -5.13
CA PHE A 7 27.88 -54.71 -5.70
C PHE A 7 26.86 -54.14 -4.72
N ALA A 8 26.90 -54.54 -3.45
CA ALA A 8 26.02 -54.00 -2.42
C ALA A 8 26.25 -52.50 -2.19
N PHE A 9 27.51 -52.04 -2.20
CA PHE A 9 27.84 -50.63 -2.03
C PHE A 9 27.40 -49.78 -3.23
N MET A 10 27.55 -50.31 -4.45
CA MET A 10 27.10 -49.64 -5.68
C MET A 10 25.57 -49.55 -5.76
N PHE A 11 24.87 -50.57 -5.26
CA PHE A 11 23.41 -50.54 -5.13
C PHE A 11 22.95 -49.51 -4.10
N LEU A 12 23.69 -49.34 -2.99
CA LEU A 12 23.37 -48.34 -1.95
C LEU A 12 23.55 -46.90 -2.45
N LEU A 13 24.57 -46.64 -3.27
CA LEU A 13 24.81 -45.34 -3.93
C LEU A 13 23.77 -44.99 -5.00
N LEU A 14 23.08 -45.99 -5.57
CA LEU A 14 21.96 -45.76 -6.49
C LEU A 14 20.66 -45.38 -5.76
N ILE A 15 20.56 -45.67 -4.46
CA ILE A 15 19.36 -45.37 -3.64
C ILE A 15 19.53 -44.08 -2.82
N SER A 16 20.74 -43.51 -2.74
CA SER A 16 20.94 -42.18 -2.17
C SER A 16 20.32 -41.13 -3.08
N GLY A 17 19.02 -40.89 -2.89
CA GLY A 17 18.29 -39.83 -3.54
C GLY A 17 18.93 -38.48 -3.24
N VAL A 18 19.03 -37.64 -4.26
CA VAL A 18 19.45 -36.25 -4.13
C VAL A 18 18.40 -35.54 -3.29
N ALA A 19 18.70 -35.26 -2.02
CA ALA A 19 17.87 -34.40 -1.20
C ALA A 19 17.96 -32.98 -1.79
N MET A 20 16.95 -32.57 -2.54
CA MET A 20 16.80 -31.17 -2.90
C MET A 20 16.42 -30.42 -1.63
N ALA A 21 17.27 -29.49 -1.19
CA ALA A 21 16.87 -28.53 -0.19
C ALA A 21 15.68 -27.75 -0.76
N ALA A 22 14.51 -27.87 -0.13
CA ALA A 22 13.36 -27.06 -0.50
C ALA A 22 13.70 -25.61 -0.15
N GLU A 23 13.92 -24.78 -1.17
CA GLU A 23 14.20 -23.37 -0.97
C GLU A 23 12.95 -22.71 -0.35
N ILE A 24 13.14 -22.08 0.81
CA ILE A 24 12.05 -21.48 1.58
C ILE A 24 11.91 -20.03 1.12
N HIS A 25 10.82 -19.72 0.42
CA HIS A 25 10.56 -18.40 -0.14
C HIS A 25 9.49 -17.62 0.62
N ILE A 26 9.68 -16.31 0.76
CA ILE A 26 8.67 -15.42 1.33
C ILE A 26 7.91 -14.70 0.22
N ASN A 27 6.86 -15.35 -0.28
CA ASN A 27 6.06 -14.79 -1.37
C ASN A 27 5.10 -13.68 -0.90
N GLN A 28 4.61 -13.76 0.33
CA GLN A 28 3.71 -12.76 0.89
C GLN A 28 4.04 -12.51 2.34
N PHE A 29 3.85 -11.25 2.75
CA PHE A 29 4.06 -10.83 4.11
C PHE A 29 3.11 -9.68 4.45
N ILE A 30 2.80 -9.58 5.73
CA ILE A 30 2.01 -8.52 6.34
C ILE A 30 2.78 -7.91 7.51
N LEU A 31 2.37 -6.72 7.91
CA LEU A 31 2.87 -6.07 9.11
C LEU A 31 1.85 -6.22 10.24
N LYS A 32 2.34 -6.46 11.46
CA LYS A 32 1.55 -6.44 12.70
C LYS A 32 2.29 -5.63 13.77
N GLU A 33 1.60 -5.23 14.81
CA GLU A 33 2.24 -4.73 16.04
C GLU A 33 3.16 -5.82 16.64
N ASN A 34 4.30 -5.42 17.19
CA ASN A 34 5.14 -6.33 17.96
C ASN A 34 4.51 -6.59 19.34
N PRO A 35 4.07 -7.82 19.67
CA PRO A 35 3.45 -8.10 20.96
C PRO A 35 4.46 -8.10 22.12
N PHE A 36 5.76 -8.12 21.84
CA PHE A 36 6.83 -8.23 22.84
C PHE A 36 7.55 -6.91 23.12
N ALA A 37 7.37 -5.89 22.27
CA ALA A 37 8.04 -4.60 22.42
C ALA A 37 7.15 -3.44 21.97
N LYS A 38 7.19 -2.34 22.71
CA LYS A 38 6.45 -1.12 22.39
C LYS A 38 7.07 -0.40 21.20
N ASP A 39 6.21 0.23 20.40
CA ASP A 39 6.59 1.05 19.26
C ASP A 39 7.39 0.30 18.17
N GLU A 40 7.31 -1.02 18.16
CA GLU A 40 7.94 -1.90 17.17
C GLU A 40 6.89 -2.68 16.40
N VAL A 41 7.28 -3.17 15.22
CA VAL A 41 6.41 -3.96 14.35
C VAL A 41 7.00 -5.33 14.07
N ALA A 42 6.11 -6.29 13.85
CA ALA A 42 6.45 -7.62 13.40
C ALA A 42 6.11 -7.76 11.92
N ILE A 43 7.02 -8.38 11.17
CA ILE A 43 6.82 -8.77 9.78
C ILE A 43 6.47 -10.25 9.79
N VAL A 44 5.30 -10.57 9.26
CA VAL A 44 4.73 -11.92 9.33
C VAL A 44 4.60 -12.44 7.91
N ALA A 45 5.27 -13.55 7.62
CA ALA A 45 5.16 -14.23 6.33
C ALA A 45 3.85 -15.01 6.26
N THR A 46 3.09 -14.82 5.18
CA THR A 46 1.75 -15.41 5.03
C THR A 46 1.57 -16.09 3.69
N ASP A 47 0.52 -16.91 3.57
CA ASP A 47 -0.01 -17.36 2.28
C ASP A 47 -1.01 -16.34 1.70
N SER A 48 -1.60 -16.67 0.55
CA SER A 48 -2.62 -15.87 -0.15
C SER A 48 -3.92 -15.69 0.62
N ALA A 49 -4.20 -16.53 1.62
CA ALA A 49 -5.35 -16.41 2.51
C ALA A 49 -5.03 -15.59 3.77
N GLY A 50 -3.77 -15.16 3.96
CA GLY A 50 -3.30 -14.44 5.14
C GLY A 50 -2.93 -15.36 6.31
N THR A 51 -2.86 -16.67 6.10
CA THR A 51 -2.42 -17.64 7.10
C THR A 51 -0.92 -17.57 7.27
N ILE A 52 -0.42 -17.63 8.51
CA ILE A 52 1.00 -17.55 8.82
C ILE A 52 1.71 -18.80 8.27
N GLN A 53 2.86 -18.61 7.63
CA GLN A 53 3.69 -19.71 7.14
C GLN A 53 4.76 -20.06 8.18
N GLU A 54 4.40 -20.89 9.16
CA GLU A 54 5.28 -21.28 10.29
C GLU A 54 6.56 -22.00 9.87
N LYS A 55 6.59 -22.61 8.68
CA LYS A 55 7.79 -23.25 8.13
C LYS A 55 8.93 -22.27 7.85
N ILE A 56 8.65 -20.97 7.74
CA ILE A 56 9.64 -19.95 7.37
C ILE A 56 10.51 -19.64 8.60
N ASN A 57 11.77 -20.07 8.53
CA ASN A 57 12.76 -19.89 9.58
C ASN A 57 14.11 -19.55 8.94
N GLY A 58 14.84 -18.59 9.51
CA GLY A 58 16.16 -18.20 9.03
C GLY A 58 16.35 -16.68 8.94
N LEU A 59 17.46 -16.26 8.34
CA LEU A 59 17.75 -14.85 8.08
C LEU A 59 17.34 -14.51 6.65
N PHE A 60 16.54 -13.45 6.50
CA PHE A 60 16.08 -12.97 5.20
C PHE A 60 16.40 -11.49 5.07
N ASN A 61 16.96 -11.10 3.91
CA ASN A 61 17.24 -9.70 3.64
C ASN A 61 15.97 -8.98 3.17
N PHE A 62 15.66 -7.86 3.82
CA PHE A 62 14.58 -6.96 3.47
C PHE A 62 15.15 -5.59 3.19
N THR A 63 14.59 -4.90 2.21
CA THR A 63 14.79 -3.46 2.04
C THR A 63 13.63 -2.73 2.70
N ILE A 64 13.90 -1.99 3.77
CA ILE A 64 12.93 -1.23 4.55
C ILE A 64 13.22 0.26 4.37
N ASN A 65 12.29 1.01 3.76
CA ASN A 65 12.44 2.42 3.42
C ASN A 65 13.74 2.75 2.64
N GLY A 66 14.25 1.79 1.86
CA GLY A 66 15.47 1.93 1.06
C GLY A 66 16.75 1.42 1.75
N PHE A 67 16.69 1.05 3.03
CA PHE A 67 17.82 0.47 3.76
C PHE A 67 17.72 -1.05 3.77
N GLN A 68 18.84 -1.75 3.62
CA GLN A 68 18.89 -3.20 3.74
C GLN A 68 18.96 -3.60 5.20
N GLU A 69 18.14 -4.57 5.58
CA GLU A 69 17.97 -5.07 6.95
C GLU A 69 17.88 -6.59 6.91
N ASP A 70 18.68 -7.26 7.73
CA ASP A 70 18.62 -8.71 7.88
C ASP A 70 17.65 -9.05 9.00
N LEU A 71 16.54 -9.70 8.63
CA LEU A 71 15.46 -10.06 9.54
C LEU A 71 15.51 -11.54 9.86
N LYS A 72 15.55 -11.85 11.16
CA LYS A 72 15.47 -13.23 11.65
C LYS A 72 14.02 -13.65 11.77
N PHE A 73 13.59 -14.52 10.86
CA PHE A 73 12.28 -15.17 10.93
C PHE A 73 12.36 -16.41 11.82
N GLU A 74 11.44 -16.48 12.77
CA GLU A 74 11.17 -17.64 13.61
C GLU A 74 9.68 -17.94 13.52
N ASN A 75 9.32 -19.16 13.10
CA ASN A 75 7.95 -19.59 12.87
C ASN A 75 7.13 -18.62 12.02
N GLY A 76 7.73 -18.11 10.94
CA GLY A 76 7.09 -17.18 10.01
C GLY A 76 6.96 -15.75 10.51
N THR A 77 7.58 -15.38 11.63
CA THR A 77 7.55 -14.02 12.17
C THR A 77 8.97 -13.49 12.40
N ALA A 78 9.22 -12.25 11.97
CA ALA A 78 10.43 -11.50 12.29
C ALA A 78 10.07 -10.18 12.97
N PHE A 79 10.91 -9.72 13.89
CA PHE A 79 10.71 -8.44 14.57
C PHE A 79 11.60 -7.36 13.96
N TYR A 80 11.01 -6.20 13.70
CA TYR A 80 11.71 -5.01 13.27
C TYR A 80 11.87 -4.07 14.46
N HIS A 81 13.09 -4.02 14.99
CA HIS A 81 13.41 -3.38 16.28
C HIS A 81 13.63 -1.86 16.20
N HIS A 82 13.48 -1.24 15.03
CA HIS A 82 13.50 0.21 14.94
C HIS A 82 12.19 0.80 15.45
N LYS A 83 12.30 1.52 16.56
CA LYS A 83 11.17 2.19 17.21
C LYS A 83 10.56 3.26 16.31
N LEU A 84 9.24 3.27 16.27
CA LEU A 84 8.45 4.25 15.54
C LEU A 84 7.91 5.29 16.51
N ASP A 85 8.55 6.47 16.54
CA ASP A 85 8.14 7.55 17.44
C ASP A 85 6.78 8.16 17.04
N LYS A 86 6.43 8.10 15.75
CA LYS A 86 5.22 8.68 15.18
C LYS A 86 4.65 7.81 14.06
N SER A 87 3.39 8.09 13.70
CA SER A 87 2.77 7.53 12.51
C SER A 87 3.65 7.76 11.28
N SER A 88 3.90 6.71 10.51
CA SER A 88 4.90 6.74 9.45
C SER A 88 4.59 5.75 8.33
N PHE A 89 5.18 6.00 7.17
CA PHE A 89 5.16 5.06 6.07
C PHE A 89 6.31 4.07 6.21
N LEU A 90 6.02 2.79 5.98
CA LEU A 90 7.00 1.73 5.92
C LEU A 90 6.86 1.01 4.58
N TYR A 91 7.82 1.24 3.69
CA TYR A 91 7.97 0.53 2.44
C TYR A 91 8.86 -0.68 2.67
N LEU A 92 8.30 -1.87 2.53
CA LEU A 92 9.03 -3.12 2.67
C LEU A 92 9.13 -3.79 1.32
N LYS A 93 10.34 -4.21 0.99
CA LYS A 93 10.63 -5.00 -0.20
C LYS A 93 11.47 -6.19 0.18
N HIS A 94 11.04 -7.36 -0.26
CA HIS A 94 11.80 -8.58 -0.19
C HIS A 94 12.12 -9.04 -1.61
N LYS A 95 13.32 -9.59 -1.81
CA LYS A 95 13.78 -10.08 -3.09
C LYS A 95 14.47 -11.41 -2.87
N ASP A 96 13.92 -12.43 -3.49
CA ASP A 96 14.51 -13.76 -3.65
C ASP A 96 15.07 -13.91 -5.07
N GLU A 97 15.71 -15.04 -5.35
CA GLU A 97 16.26 -15.34 -6.68
C GLU A 97 15.17 -15.37 -7.77
N PHE A 98 13.94 -15.76 -7.40
CA PHE A 98 12.83 -15.96 -8.35
C PHE A 98 11.74 -14.88 -8.29
N SER A 99 11.67 -14.09 -7.22
CA SER A 99 10.57 -13.15 -7.02
C SER A 99 11.00 -11.88 -6.27
N SER A 100 10.28 -10.78 -6.52
CA SER A 100 10.43 -9.57 -5.73
C SER A 100 9.06 -9.04 -5.35
N HIS A 101 8.83 -8.94 -4.04
CA HIS A 101 7.56 -8.52 -3.47
C HIS A 101 7.78 -7.24 -2.67
N ALA A 102 7.01 -6.21 -2.99
CA ALA A 102 7.07 -4.92 -2.31
C ALA A 102 5.67 -4.51 -1.86
N ASN A 103 5.58 -4.01 -0.63
CA ASN A 103 4.35 -3.53 -0.02
C ASN A 103 4.62 -2.22 0.71
N LEU A 104 3.74 -1.24 0.52
CA LEU A 104 3.75 0.00 1.29
C LEU A 104 2.73 -0.10 2.41
N PHE A 105 3.14 0.22 3.63
CA PHE A 105 2.25 0.31 4.79
C PHE A 105 2.26 1.73 5.33
N TYR A 106 1.11 2.17 5.83
CA TYR A 106 1.03 3.30 6.74
C TYR A 106 0.75 2.76 8.13
N ILE A 107 1.64 3.07 9.06
CA ILE A 107 1.54 2.63 10.44
C ILE A 107 0.93 3.79 11.21
N PHE A 108 -0.30 3.62 11.67
CA PHE A 108 -0.97 4.60 12.50
C PHE A 108 -0.62 4.34 13.97
N LYS A 109 0.06 5.32 14.59
CA LYS A 109 0.37 5.30 16.00
C LYS A 109 -0.69 6.06 16.77
N HIS A 110 -1.25 5.41 17.79
CA HIS A 110 -2.10 6.05 18.79
C HIS A 110 -1.75 5.50 20.16
N ASP A 111 -1.56 6.41 21.13
CA ASP A 111 -1.09 6.10 22.48
C ASP A 111 0.19 5.24 22.52
N SER A 112 0.04 3.93 22.69
CA SER A 112 1.12 2.93 22.70
C SER A 112 0.84 1.75 21.77
N LYS A 113 -0.07 1.93 20.81
CA LYS A 113 -0.45 0.92 19.82
C LYS A 113 -0.04 1.35 18.43
N LEU A 114 0.28 0.36 17.61
CA LEU A 114 0.60 0.53 16.20
C LEU A 114 -0.39 -0.28 15.36
N ASP A 115 -1.15 0.41 14.51
CA ASP A 115 -2.07 -0.21 13.54
C ASP A 115 -1.50 -0.09 12.13
N PRO A 116 -0.94 -1.17 11.54
CA PRO A 116 -0.42 -1.14 10.19
C PRO A 116 -1.53 -1.31 9.15
N TYR A 117 -1.61 -0.38 8.20
CA TYR A 117 -2.52 -0.44 7.08
C TYR A 117 -1.77 -0.60 5.78
N LYS A 118 -2.05 -1.68 5.04
CA LYS A 118 -1.48 -1.92 3.72
C LYS A 118 -2.08 -0.95 2.70
N ILE A 119 -1.23 -0.16 2.05
CA ILE A 119 -1.62 0.76 0.99
C ILE A 119 -1.41 0.07 -0.36
N SER A 120 -2.48 -0.02 -1.14
CA SER A 120 -2.42 -0.51 -2.51
C SER A 120 -1.76 0.53 -3.42
N TRP A 121 -0.80 0.11 -4.25
CA TRP A 121 -0.18 0.97 -5.26
C TRP A 121 -1.22 1.60 -6.22
N LYS A 122 -2.32 0.88 -6.47
CA LYS A 122 -3.46 1.37 -7.26
C LYS A 122 -4.03 2.66 -6.69
N LEU A 123 -4.09 2.79 -5.36
CA LEU A 123 -4.58 4.00 -4.68
C LEU A 123 -3.63 5.18 -4.90
N LEU A 124 -2.31 4.93 -4.80
CA LEU A 124 -1.28 5.95 -5.03
C LEU A 124 -1.35 6.55 -6.43
N VAL A 125 -1.71 5.74 -7.43
CA VAL A 125 -1.89 6.18 -8.82
C VAL A 125 -3.27 6.79 -9.06
N ALA A 126 -4.32 6.25 -8.43
CA ALA A 126 -5.68 6.71 -8.60
C ALA A 126 -5.89 8.15 -8.11
N ILE A 127 -5.29 8.53 -6.97
CA ILE A 127 -5.46 9.88 -6.39
C ILE A 127 -5.02 10.98 -7.38
N PRO A 128 -3.79 10.98 -7.94
CA PRO A 128 -3.39 11.95 -8.96
C PRO A 128 -4.30 11.97 -10.19
N ILE A 129 -4.72 10.81 -10.69
CA ILE A 129 -5.60 10.71 -11.86
C ILE A 129 -6.95 11.37 -11.57
N ILE A 130 -7.55 11.08 -10.42
CA ILE A 130 -8.82 11.68 -9.99
C ILE A 130 -8.69 13.19 -9.86
N LEU A 131 -7.60 13.70 -9.30
CA LEU A 131 -7.37 15.15 -9.19
C LEU A 131 -7.26 15.81 -10.57
N ILE A 132 -6.57 15.20 -11.53
CA ILE A 132 -6.50 15.70 -12.91
C ILE A 132 -7.88 15.71 -13.56
N LEU A 133 -8.65 14.63 -13.41
CA LEU A 133 -10.01 14.53 -13.95
C LEU A 133 -10.94 15.58 -13.34
N LEU A 134 -10.89 15.79 -12.01
CA LEU A 134 -11.64 16.84 -11.33
C LEU A 134 -11.27 18.22 -11.87
N GLY A 135 -9.98 18.52 -12.01
CA GLY A 135 -9.53 19.79 -12.60
C GLY A 135 -10.02 19.99 -14.04
N TYR A 136 -10.03 18.92 -14.84
CA TYR A 136 -10.55 18.96 -16.21
C TYR A 136 -12.05 19.19 -16.29
N LEU A 137 -12.84 18.50 -15.45
CA LEU A 137 -14.29 18.69 -15.36
C LEU A 137 -14.62 20.11 -14.88
N PHE A 138 -13.88 20.64 -13.90
CA PHE A 138 -14.05 21.99 -13.40
C PHE A 138 -13.84 23.04 -14.50
N LYS A 139 -12.83 22.88 -15.36
CA LYS A 139 -12.60 23.76 -16.51
C LYS A 139 -13.81 23.80 -17.44
N ARG A 140 -14.40 22.64 -17.76
CA ARG A 140 -15.60 22.56 -18.63
C ARG A 140 -16.81 23.21 -17.97
N PHE A 141 -17.01 22.99 -16.67
CA PHE A 141 -18.10 23.59 -15.91
C PHE A 141 -17.99 25.12 -15.88
N LEU A 142 -16.79 25.66 -15.69
CA LEU A 142 -16.53 27.09 -15.70
C LEU A 142 -16.88 27.73 -17.05
N ILE A 143 -16.50 27.08 -18.17
CA ILE A 143 -16.87 27.56 -19.51
C ILE A 143 -18.39 27.60 -19.68
N ILE A 144 -19.11 26.54 -19.29
CA ILE A 144 -20.57 26.49 -19.37
C ILE A 144 -21.20 27.59 -18.51
N ALA A 145 -20.71 27.79 -17.28
CA ALA A 145 -21.20 28.83 -16.39
C ALA A 145 -21.01 30.24 -16.96
N VAL A 146 -19.86 30.53 -17.57
CA VAL A 146 -19.59 31.82 -18.22
C VAL A 146 -20.52 32.03 -19.43
N VAL A 147 -20.71 31.00 -20.27
CA VAL A 147 -21.62 31.09 -21.42
C VAL A 147 -23.06 31.36 -20.96
N LEU A 148 -23.55 30.59 -19.98
CA LEU A 148 -24.88 30.81 -19.40
C LEU A 148 -25.01 32.19 -18.78
N PHE A 149 -23.99 32.67 -18.06
CA PHE A 149 -23.97 34.00 -17.46
C PHE A 149 -24.05 35.11 -18.51
N ILE A 150 -23.33 34.97 -19.64
CA ILE A 150 -23.41 35.92 -20.77
C ILE A 150 -24.81 35.92 -21.38
N PHE A 151 -25.37 34.74 -21.69
CA PHE A 151 -26.73 34.62 -22.25
C PHE A 151 -27.78 35.22 -21.32
N PHE A 152 -27.68 34.90 -20.04
CA PHE A 152 -28.58 35.41 -19.02
C PHE A 152 -28.46 36.94 -18.86
N SER A 153 -27.24 37.47 -18.84
CA SER A 153 -27.00 38.92 -18.77
C SER A 153 -27.54 39.65 -20.00
N TYR A 154 -27.34 39.09 -21.20
CA TYR A 154 -27.88 39.62 -22.44
C TYR A 154 -29.42 39.68 -22.41
N PHE A 155 -30.07 38.59 -21.97
CA PHE A 155 -31.53 38.55 -21.86
C PHE A 155 -32.06 39.61 -20.88
N ASN A 156 -31.46 39.75 -19.71
CA ASN A 156 -31.88 40.75 -18.71
C ASN A 156 -31.67 42.18 -19.21
N TYR A 157 -30.55 42.45 -19.88
CA TYR A 157 -30.28 43.76 -20.48
C TYR A 157 -31.33 44.14 -21.53
N HIS A 158 -31.68 43.20 -22.42
CA HIS A 158 -32.74 43.43 -23.42
C HIS A 158 -34.14 43.49 -22.81
N GLY A 159 -34.36 42.89 -21.63
CA GLY A 159 -35.57 43.04 -20.84
C GLY A 159 -35.71 44.40 -20.13
N GLY A 160 -34.75 45.31 -20.33
CA GLY A 160 -34.78 46.66 -19.75
C GLY A 160 -34.19 46.77 -18.34
N MET A 161 -33.60 45.68 -17.81
CA MET A 161 -32.90 45.70 -16.52
C MET A 161 -31.42 46.00 -16.72
N SER A 162 -30.93 47.07 -16.10
CA SER A 162 -29.49 47.34 -16.01
C SER A 162 -28.82 46.34 -15.06
N LEU A 163 -27.50 46.18 -15.17
CA LEU A 163 -26.74 45.30 -14.27
C LEU A 163 -26.88 45.72 -12.80
N SER A 164 -27.04 47.02 -12.52
CA SER A 164 -27.23 47.55 -11.15
C SER A 164 -28.59 47.13 -10.57
N THR A 165 -29.67 47.38 -11.33
CA THR A 165 -31.03 47.00 -10.92
C THR A 165 -31.20 45.48 -10.81
N PHE A 166 -30.45 44.70 -11.58
CA PHE A 166 -30.43 43.25 -11.44
C PHE A 166 -29.91 42.80 -10.06
N PHE A 167 -28.75 43.32 -9.62
CA PHE A 167 -28.22 42.99 -8.30
C PHE A 167 -29.10 43.53 -7.17
N GLU A 168 -29.64 44.74 -7.30
CA GLU A 168 -30.64 45.28 -6.36
C GLU A 168 -31.84 44.34 -6.23
N THR A 169 -32.37 43.82 -7.34
CA THR A 169 -33.47 42.86 -7.35
C THR A 169 -33.12 41.55 -6.64
N ILE A 170 -31.89 41.04 -6.81
CA ILE A 170 -31.41 39.86 -6.07
C ILE A 170 -31.35 40.15 -4.57
N PHE A 171 -30.76 41.29 -4.18
CA PHE A 171 -30.62 41.67 -2.77
C PHE A 171 -31.98 41.87 -2.10
N ASP A 172 -32.92 42.54 -2.76
CA ASP A 172 -34.26 42.76 -2.23
C ASP A 172 -35.07 41.46 -2.18
N GLY A 173 -34.89 40.56 -3.16
CA GLY A 173 -35.46 39.21 -3.10
C GLY A 173 -34.91 38.38 -1.93
N LEU A 174 -33.60 38.42 -1.69
CA LEU A 174 -32.95 37.73 -0.57
C LEU A 174 -33.42 38.28 0.79
N LYS A 175 -33.57 39.61 0.93
CA LYS A 175 -34.10 40.26 2.15
C LYS A 175 -35.53 39.86 2.49
N HIS A 176 -36.31 39.39 1.51
CA HIS A 176 -37.68 38.96 1.77
C HIS A 176 -37.76 37.49 2.20
N VAL A 177 -36.72 36.70 1.91
CA VAL A 177 -36.62 35.27 2.21
C VAL A 177 -35.85 35.00 3.51
N PHE A 178 -34.90 35.86 3.87
CA PHE A 178 -34.10 35.81 5.11
C PHE A 178 -34.42 36.99 6.02
#